data_AF-Q1WLE7-F1
#
_entry.id   AF-Q1WLE7-F1
#
_cell.length_a   1.000
_cell.length_b   1.000
_cell.length_c   1.000
_cell.angle_alpha   90.00
_cell.angle_beta   90.00
_cell.angle_gamma   90.00
#
_symmetry.space_group_name_H-M   'P 1'
#
loop_
_entity.id
_entity.type
_entity.pdbx_description
1 polymer ?
#
loop_
_entity_poly.entity_id
_entity_poly.type
_entity_poly.pdbx_seq_one_letter_code
_entity_poly.pdbx_strand_id
1 'polypeptide(L)'
;MLLQLRGAMKANRKVEILYHAADREPGRRVIWPIVIAFFDRVRVLAAWCELREAYRYFRTDRMLEVNMLPAKIPRSRKRIYADWWHHEKIEQRLGIDGMGVVARA
;
A
#
# COMPACT_ATOMS: atom_id res chain seq x y z
N MET A 1 11.60 -8.92 -2.29
CA MET A 1 10.58 -7.86 -2.17
C MET A 1 9.32 -8.23 -1.37
N LEU A 2 8.49 -9.19 -1.80
CA LEU A 2 7.23 -9.53 -1.09
C LEU A 2 7.43 -9.96 0.38
N LEU A 3 8.51 -10.71 0.66
CA LEU A 3 8.87 -11.12 2.03
C LEU A 3 9.17 -9.91 2.94
N GLN A 4 9.81 -8.87 2.42
CA GLN A 4 10.12 -7.65 3.18
C GLN A 4 8.83 -6.90 3.54
N LEU A 5 7.88 -6.78 2.61
CA LEU A 5 6.57 -6.18 2.89
C LEU A 5 5.81 -6.97 3.97
N ARG A 6 5.79 -8.30 3.85
CA ARG A 6 5.16 -9.17 4.86
C ARG A 6 5.84 -9.06 6.22
N GLY A 7 7.18 -8.96 6.25
CA GLY A 7 7.97 -8.71 7.44
C GLY A 7 7.62 -7.36 8.09
N ALA A 8 7.54 -6.29 7.30
CA ALA A 8 7.20 -4.96 7.79
C ALA A 8 5.78 -4.90 8.38
N MET A 9 4.81 -5.54 7.70
CA MET A 9 3.45 -5.68 8.19
C MET A 9 3.41 -6.43 9.54
N LYS A 10 4.17 -7.52 9.68
CA LYS A 10 4.25 -8.28 10.95
C LYS A 10 4.93 -7.47 12.06
N ALA A 11 5.98 -6.72 11.72
CA ALA A 11 6.73 -5.90 12.66
C ALA A 11 6.09 -4.54 12.99
N ASN A 12 4.94 -4.21 12.37
CA ASN A 12 4.28 -2.90 12.44
C ASN A 12 5.25 -1.73 12.12
N ARG A 13 6.05 -1.89 11.06
CA ARG A 13 7.08 -0.94 10.63
C ARG A 13 6.71 -0.24 9.32
N LYS A 14 7.17 1.00 9.19
CA LYS A 14 7.07 1.77 7.94
C LYS A 14 7.95 1.15 6.86
N VAL A 15 7.60 1.40 5.60
CA VAL A 15 8.37 0.96 4.44
C VAL A 15 8.62 2.15 3.55
N GLU A 16 9.86 2.37 3.13
CA GLU A 16 10.18 3.23 2.00
C GLU A 16 10.15 2.39 0.73
N ILE A 17 9.45 2.86 -0.30
CA ILE A 17 9.44 2.26 -1.62
C ILE A 17 9.95 3.27 -2.65
N LEU A 18 10.74 2.80 -3.62
CA LEU A 18 10.92 3.50 -4.89
C LEU A 18 9.85 2.97 -5.83
N TYR A 19 8.89 3.81 -6.20
CA TYR A 19 7.71 3.38 -6.94
C TYR A 19 7.61 4.07 -8.29
N HIS A 20 7.45 3.27 -9.35
CA HIS A 20 7.22 3.76 -10.70
C HIS A 20 5.70 3.84 -10.96
N ALA A 21 5.16 5.06 -11.04
CA ALA A 21 3.78 5.26 -11.46
C ALA A 21 3.69 5.17 -12.99
N ALA A 22 2.52 4.82 -13.53
CA ALA A 22 2.33 4.55 -14.96
C ALA A 22 2.75 5.70 -15.89
N ASP A 23 2.65 6.94 -15.40
CA ASP A 23 2.80 8.18 -16.14
C ASP A 23 3.88 9.10 -15.56
N ARG A 24 4.72 8.61 -14.63
CA ARG A 24 5.67 9.47 -13.91
C ARG A 24 7.00 8.79 -13.63
N GLU A 25 8.01 9.64 -13.50
CA GLU A 25 9.31 9.26 -12.98
C GLU A 25 9.18 8.54 -11.62
N PRO A 26 10.01 7.51 -11.37
CA PRO A 26 10.04 6.83 -10.09
C PRO A 26 10.24 7.80 -8.92
N GLY A 27 9.43 7.64 -7.89
CA GLY A 27 9.47 8.49 -6.70
C GLY A 27 9.52 7.69 -5.41
N ARG A 28 10.28 8.19 -4.43
CA ARG A 28 10.33 7.59 -3.09
C ARG A 28 9.09 7.92 -2.29
N ARG A 29 8.57 6.94 -1.55
CA ARG A 29 7.38 7.08 -0.70
C ARG A 29 7.55 6.29 0.57
N VAL A 30 7.26 6.93 1.70
CA VAL A 30 7.06 6.23 2.96
C VAL A 30 5.60 5.81 3.07
N ILE A 31 5.39 4.51 3.29
CA ILE A 31 4.07 3.90 3.36
C ILE A 31 3.93 3.02 4.60
N TRP A 32 2.68 2.86 5.06
CA TRP A 32 2.31 1.91 6.11
C TRP A 32 1.57 0.75 5.45
N PRO A 33 2.23 -0.40 5.23
CA PRO A 33 1.62 -1.51 4.51
C PRO A 33 0.52 -2.18 5.36
N ILE A 34 -0.63 -2.48 4.73
CA ILE A 34 -1.84 -2.97 5.42
C ILE A 34 -2.19 -4.39 4.98
N VAL A 35 -2.49 -4.55 3.69
CA VAL A 35 -2.90 -5.82 3.10
C VAL A 35 -2.41 -5.93 1.66
N ILE A 36 -2.11 -7.15 1.22
CA ILE A 36 -1.79 -7.45 -0.17
C ILE A 36 -2.92 -8.31 -0.72
N ALA A 37 -3.62 -7.81 -1.74
CA ALA A 37 -4.59 -8.57 -2.49
C ALA A 37 -3.98 -9.13 -3.76
N PHE A 38 -4.51 -10.27 -4.16
CA PHE A 38 -4.13 -11.00 -5.36
C PHE A 38 -5.24 -10.83 -6.39
N PHE A 39 -4.89 -10.25 -7.52
CA PHE A 39 -5.69 -10.21 -8.74
C PHE A 39 -4.97 -11.10 -9.76
N ASP A 40 -5.70 -11.73 -10.68
CA ASP A 40 -5.21 -12.80 -11.60
C ASP A 40 -3.70 -12.89 -11.80
N ARG A 41 -3.07 -11.84 -12.35
CA ARG A 41 -1.62 -11.81 -12.61
C ARG A 41 -0.84 -10.79 -11.77
N VAL A 42 -1.51 -10.02 -10.92
CA VAL A 42 -0.93 -8.85 -10.26
C VAL A 42 -1.24 -8.82 -8.78
N ARG A 43 -0.29 -8.33 -7.98
CA ARG A 43 -0.47 -8.17 -6.53
C ARG A 43 -0.52 -6.70 -6.19
N VAL A 44 -1.58 -6.29 -5.51
CA VAL A 44 -1.80 -4.90 -5.10
C VAL A 44 -1.68 -4.79 -3.58
N LEU A 45 -0.80 -3.91 -3.14
CA LEU A 45 -0.64 -3.53 -1.74
C LEU A 45 -1.53 -2.32 -1.45
N ALA A 46 -2.46 -2.45 -0.49
CA ALA A 46 -3.11 -1.31 0.15
C ALA A 46 -2.21 -0.78 1.28
N ALA A 47 -2.02 0.53 1.30
CA ALA A 47 -1.19 1.20 2.30
C ALA A 47 -1.63 2.64 2.55
N TRP A 48 -1.33 3.16 3.75
CA TRP A 48 -1.33 4.61 3.98
C TRP A 48 -0.06 5.21 3.39
N CYS A 49 -0.16 6.27 2.59
CA CYS A 49 1.00 6.97 2.02
C CYS A 49 1.19 8.30 2.73
N GLU A 50 2.33 8.48 3.42
CA GLU A 50 2.59 9.70 4.20
C GLU A 50 2.63 10.95 3.31
N LEU A 51 3.24 10.85 2.12
CA LEU A 51 3.32 11.96 1.16
C LEU A 51 1.94 12.46 0.70
N ARG A 52 0.94 11.58 0.67
CA ARG A 52 -0.41 11.90 0.17
C ARG A 52 -1.44 11.99 1.28
N GLU A 53 -1.06 11.67 2.51
CA GLU A 53 -1.92 11.59 3.68
C GLU A 53 -3.24 10.86 3.39
N ALA A 54 -3.14 9.73 2.68
CA ALA A 54 -4.30 8.98 2.20
C ALA A 54 -4.00 7.49 2.04
N TYR A 55 -5.07 6.68 2.05
CA TYR A 55 -5.01 5.29 1.61
C TYR A 55 -4.80 5.23 0.10
N ARG A 56 -3.84 4.43 -0.33
CA ARG A 56 -3.43 4.26 -1.72
C ARG A 56 -3.11 2.80 -2.00
N TYR A 57 -3.23 2.44 -3.27
CA TYR A 57 -2.96 1.11 -3.78
C TYR A 57 -1.71 1.15 -4.65
N PHE A 58 -0.84 0.16 -4.46
CA PHE A 58 0.44 0.06 -5.14
C PHE A 58 0.58 -1.32 -5.74
N ARG A 59 0.84 -1.41 -7.04
CA ARG A 59 1.18 -2.71 -7.61
C ARG A 59 2.58 -3.09 -7.18
N THR A 60 2.73 -4.31 -6.65
CA THR A 60 4.04 -4.74 -6.15
C THR A 60 5.05 -5.02 -7.26
N ASP A 61 4.62 -5.23 -8.50
CA ASP A 61 5.52 -5.35 -9.67
C ASP A 61 6.12 -4.02 -10.12
N ARG A 62 5.54 -2.88 -9.70
CA ARG A 62 6.05 -1.51 -9.98
C ARG A 62 6.91 -0.91 -8.87
N MET A 63 7.21 -1.69 -7.84
CA MET A 63 8.16 -1.29 -6.80
C MET A 63 9.56 -1.65 -7.26
N LEU A 64 10.39 -0.64 -7.51
CA LEU A 64 11.80 -0.82 -7.89
C LEU A 64 12.67 -1.15 -6.68
N GLU A 65 12.35 -0.55 -5.53
CA GLU A 65 13.02 -0.84 -4.26
C GLU A 65 12.00 -0.89 -3.11
N VAL A 66 12.30 -1.69 -2.09
CA VAL A 66 11.52 -1.80 -0.86
C VAL A 66 12.47 -1.92 0.33
N ASN A 67 12.43 -0.91 1.19
CA ASN A 67 13.29 -0.79 2.36
C ASN A 67 12.43 -0.70 3.62
N MET A 68 12.56 -1.66 4.53
CA MET A 68 11.90 -1.58 5.84
C MET A 68 12.63 -0.54 6.69
N LEU A 69 11.88 0.44 7.18
CA LEU A 69 12.45 1.48 8.04
C LEU A 69 12.52 1.01 9.49
N PRO A 70 13.46 1.53 10.29
CA PRO A 70 13.49 1.27 11.73
C PRO A 70 12.27 1.86 12.46
N ALA A 71 11.68 2.92 11.89
CA ALA A 71 10.52 3.60 12.45
C ALA A 71 9.27 2.70 12.49
N LYS A 72 8.62 2.67 13.66
CA LYS A 72 7.30 2.04 13.82
C LYS A 72 6.21 2.92 13.21
N ILE A 73 5.12 2.27 12.84
CA ILE A 73 3.89 2.95 12.46
C ILE A 73 3.25 3.54 13.74
N PRO A 74 2.85 4.84 13.75
CA PRO A 74 2.39 5.53 14.96
C PRO A 74 0.97 5.15 15.39
N ARG A 75 0.36 4.15 14.74
CA ARG A 75 -0.96 3.61 15.09
C ARG A 75 -0.88 2.09 15.18
N SER A 76 -1.81 1.49 15.92
CA SER A 76 -1.91 0.04 15.99
C SER A 76 -2.35 -0.53 14.65
N ARG A 77 -1.84 -1.71 14.31
CA ARG A 77 -2.24 -2.45 13.11
C ARG A 77 -3.75 -2.63 13.01
N LYS A 78 -4.42 -2.92 14.14
CA LYS A 78 -5.89 -3.09 14.20
C LYS A 78 -6.62 -1.81 13.79
N ARG A 79 -6.17 -0.64 14.27
CA ARG A 79 -6.80 0.64 13.95
C ARG A 79 -6.60 1.02 12.49
N ILE A 80 -5.39 0.87 11.97
CA ILE A 80 -5.11 1.15 10.55
C ILE A 80 -5.94 0.25 9.64
N TYR A 81 -6.03 -1.04 9.97
CA TYR A 81 -6.85 -1.97 9.19
C TYR A 81 -8.33 -1.57 9.22
N ALA A 82 -8.88 -1.21 10.39
CA ALA A 82 -10.27 -0.77 10.52
C ALA A 82 -10.54 0.53 9.75
N ASP A 83 -9.65 1.52 9.86
CA ASP A 83 -9.75 2.80 9.16
C ASP A 83 -9.71 2.57 7.63
N TRP A 84 -8.79 1.75 7.13
CA TRP A 84 -8.71 1.39 5.72
C TRP A 84 -9.94 0.61 5.26
N TRP A 85 -10.42 -0.37 6.02
CA TRP A 85 -11.60 -1.16 5.66
C TRP A 85 -12.87 -0.29 5.56
N HIS A 86 -12.97 0.72 6.42
CA HIS A 86 -14.04 1.71 6.33
C HIS A 86 -13.93 2.55 5.05
N HIS A 87 -12.73 3.03 4.72
CA HIS A 87 -12.45 3.75 3.48
C HIS A 87 -12.80 2.91 2.24
N GLU A 88 -12.37 1.64 2.21
CA GLU A 88 -12.64 0.70 1.12
C GLU A 88 -14.14 0.50 0.90
N LYS A 89 -14.92 0.35 1.98
CA LYS A 89 -16.38 0.24 1.89
C LYS A 89 -17.04 1.50 1.31
N ILE A 90 -16.51 2.68 1.64
CA ILE A 90 -17.00 3.94 1.09
C ILE A 90 -16.70 3.98 -0.42
N GLU A 91 -15.47 3.67 -0.84
CA GLU A 91 -15.11 3.62 -2.26
C GLU A 91 -16.00 2.65 -3.03
N GLN A 92 -16.20 1.43 -2.53
CA GLN A 92 -17.07 0.43 -3.16
C GLN A 92 -18.53 0.90 -3.27
N ARG A 93 -19.06 1.56 -2.23
CA ARG A 93 -20.42 2.13 -2.26
C ARG A 93 -20.55 3.24 -3.30
N LEU A 94 -19.48 3.98 -3.55
CA LEU A 94 -19.42 5.02 -4.57
C LEU A 94 -19.10 4.46 -5.97
N GLY A 95 -18.97 3.14 -6.12
CA GLY A 95 -18.58 2.49 -7.38
C GLY A 95 -17.11 2.69 -7.75
N ILE A 96 -16.29 3.13 -6.80
CA ILE A 96 -14.85 3.33 -6.96
C ILE A 96 -14.15 2.02 -6.61
N ASP A 97 -13.77 1.23 -7.62
CA ASP A 97 -12.95 0.03 -7.46
C ASP A 97 -11.46 0.42 -7.47
N GLY A 98 -10.99 1.13 -6.43
CA GLY A 98 -9.63 1.67 -6.39
C GLY A 98 -8.56 0.60 -6.56
N MET A 99 -8.71 -0.55 -5.88
CA MET A 99 -7.78 -1.67 -6.02
C MET A 99 -7.83 -2.31 -7.40
N GLY A 100 -9.01 -2.57 -7.96
CA GLY A 100 -9.13 -3.21 -9.27
C GLY A 100 -8.75 -2.28 -10.41
N VAL A 101 -9.02 -0.97 -10.32
CA VAL A 101 -8.49 0.03 -11.27
C VAL A 101 -6.97 -0.01 -11.27
N VAL A 102 -6.33 -0.01 -10.09
CA VAL A 102 -4.87 -0.12 -9.98
C VAL A 102 -4.35 -1.49 -10.43
N ALA A 103 -5.11 -2.57 -10.28
CA ALA A 103 -4.75 -3.89 -10.79
C ALA A 103 -4.77 -3.98 -12.33
N ARG A 104 -5.66 -3.22 -12.99
CA ARG A 104 -5.82 -3.22 -14.46
C ARG A 104 -4.92 -2.20 -15.15
N ALA A 105 -4.55 -1.12 -14.47
CA ALA A 105 -3.65 -0.09 -14.96
C ALA A 105 -2.19 -0.53 -14.96
#